data_AF-A0A7V2U8S8-F1
#
_entry.id   AF-A0A7V2U8S8-F1
#
_cell.length_a   1.000
_cell.length_b   1.000
_cell.length_c   1.000
_cell.angle_alpha   90.00
_cell.angle_beta   90.00
_cell.angle_gamma   90.00
#
_symmetry.space_group_name_H-M   'P 1'
#
loop_
_entity.id
_entity.type
_entity.pdbx_description
1 polymer ?
#
loop_
_entity_poly.entity_id
_entity_poly.type
_entity_poly.pdbx_seq_one_letter_code
_entity_poly.pdbx_strand_id
1 'polypeptide(L)'
;MRRAALIAALAVALAGPALAAPVEIFGLKSDSGGLGGPFHILRYDVGANSFYDCGTIIGAATNLAMNANRRLYYMYPFDFSHVLYRADLDAGNNLVNQQVETTLTPGLSIIDGFTIGPDQNLYMTGYGHSEIYRYIVGSGNTFVTTEVTLLGGGAGGDGSEYRSDLAFDPLTGYLVGIGIAPGGVRRTLFQIPGNLVMNGVNDYYPWEYFGGNSSPWASPTFDLGNPANPGGPLGPNPDGVAFDFTTGALYLSGDGERLSLWDRYNATLINYINDPSSGADALMGWDLAFQQAAIPEPATLSLLALGGLALLRRGKRR
;
A
#
# COMPACT_ATOMS: atom_id res chain seq x y z
N MET A 1 -17.34 11.70 -58.00
CA MET A 1 -17.36 11.96 -56.54
C MET A 1 -17.14 10.66 -55.77
N ARG A 2 -15.88 10.26 -55.54
CA ARG A 2 -15.50 9.05 -54.78
C ARG A 2 -14.18 9.31 -54.04
N ARG A 3 -14.18 10.11 -52.96
CA ARG A 3 -12.96 10.35 -52.12
C ARG A 3 -13.24 10.64 -50.63
N ALA A 4 -14.42 10.31 -50.08
CA ALA A 4 -14.77 10.69 -48.71
C ALA A 4 -14.98 9.53 -47.72
N ALA A 5 -14.72 8.28 -48.11
CA ALA A 5 -15.02 7.11 -47.26
C ALA A 5 -13.79 6.51 -46.54
N LEU A 6 -12.57 6.99 -46.78
CA LEU A 6 -11.35 6.34 -46.30
C LEU A 6 -10.70 6.97 -45.05
N ILE A 7 -11.23 8.10 -44.53
CA ILE A 7 -10.58 8.83 -43.42
C ILE A 7 -11.18 8.47 -42.04
N ALA A 8 -12.38 7.89 -41.99
CA ALA A 8 -13.02 7.54 -40.71
C ALA A 8 -12.60 6.18 -40.13
N ALA A 9 -11.97 5.31 -40.93
CA ALA A 9 -11.50 4.00 -40.47
C ALA A 9 -10.06 4.01 -39.95
N LEU A 10 -9.28 5.08 -40.18
CA LEU A 10 -7.87 5.15 -39.80
C LEU A 10 -7.64 5.71 -38.38
N ALA A 11 -8.62 6.40 -37.79
CA ALA A 11 -8.49 7.00 -36.45
C ALA A 11 -8.88 6.04 -35.29
N VAL A 12 -9.51 4.90 -35.58
CA VAL A 12 -9.87 3.88 -34.58
C VAL A 12 -8.81 2.77 -34.48
N ALA A 13 -7.91 2.67 -35.46
CA ALA A 13 -6.92 1.58 -35.55
C ALA A 13 -5.52 1.93 -34.97
N LEU A 14 -5.34 3.12 -34.37
CA LEU A 14 -4.06 3.54 -33.76
C LEU A 14 -4.08 3.60 -32.22
N ALA A 15 -5.23 3.34 -31.59
CA ALA A 15 -5.23 2.92 -30.20
C ALA A 15 -4.86 1.43 -30.20
N GLY A 16 -3.55 1.15 -30.30
CA GLY A 16 -3.04 -0.13 -29.84
C GLY A 16 -3.55 -0.37 -28.40
N PRO A 17 -3.66 -1.62 -27.95
CA PRO A 17 -4.01 -1.87 -26.55
C PRO A 17 -3.09 -0.99 -25.71
N ALA A 18 -3.67 -0.10 -24.91
CA ALA A 18 -2.88 0.63 -23.92
C ALA A 18 -2.12 -0.46 -23.16
N LEU A 19 -0.80 -0.47 -23.28
CA LEU A 19 0.02 -1.39 -22.52
C LEU A 19 -0.41 -1.21 -21.08
N ALA A 20 -0.81 -2.31 -20.42
CA ALA A 20 -1.15 -2.27 -19.01
C ALA A 20 0.00 -1.55 -18.29
N ALA A 21 -0.34 -0.57 -17.47
CA ALA A 21 0.67 0.13 -16.69
C ALA A 21 1.52 -0.92 -15.94
N PRO A 22 2.85 -0.77 -15.91
CA PRO A 22 3.70 -1.70 -15.20
C PRO A 22 3.23 -1.86 -13.75
N VAL A 23 3.23 -3.10 -13.27
CA VAL A 23 2.91 -3.46 -11.89
C VAL A 23 4.17 -3.18 -11.07
N GLU A 24 4.13 -2.15 -10.24
CA GLU A 24 5.29 -1.66 -9.49
C GLU A 24 5.01 -1.69 -7.98
N ILE A 25 5.93 -2.31 -7.25
CA ILE A 25 5.95 -2.29 -5.79
C ILE A 25 7.10 -1.40 -5.36
N PHE A 26 6.86 -0.55 -4.38
CA PHE A 26 7.86 0.33 -3.78
C PHE A 26 8.11 -0.11 -2.35
N GLY A 27 9.33 0.05 -1.88
CA GLY A 27 9.67 -0.33 -0.52
C GLY A 27 10.92 0.35 -0.04
N LEU A 28 11.08 0.38 1.27
CA LEU A 28 12.22 1.01 1.93
C LEU A 28 13.35 0.02 2.12
N LYS A 29 14.58 0.47 1.82
CA LYS A 29 15.84 -0.23 2.09
C LYS A 29 16.74 0.66 2.93
N SER A 30 17.34 0.09 3.98
CA SER A 30 18.41 0.71 4.75
C SER A 30 19.78 0.22 4.28
N ASP A 31 20.73 1.12 4.09
CA ASP A 31 22.12 0.75 3.76
C ASP A 31 22.86 0.06 4.91
N SER A 32 22.41 0.23 6.16
CA SER A 32 23.01 -0.48 7.30
C SER A 32 22.39 -1.85 7.56
N GLY A 33 21.28 -2.18 6.89
CA GLY A 33 20.46 -3.35 7.22
C GLY A 33 19.65 -3.22 8.53
N GLY A 34 19.68 -2.05 9.17
CA GLY A 34 18.93 -1.73 10.39
C GLY A 34 18.34 -0.33 10.37
N LEU A 35 17.86 0.17 11.51
CA LEU A 35 17.31 1.53 11.63
C LEU A 35 18.34 2.67 11.50
N GLY A 36 19.63 2.35 11.27
CA GLY A 36 20.70 3.33 11.12
C GLY A 36 21.03 3.64 9.65
N GLY A 37 21.49 4.85 9.37
CA GLY A 37 22.01 5.21 8.04
C GLY A 37 20.94 5.68 7.04
N PRO A 38 21.36 5.99 5.80
CA PRO A 38 20.46 6.48 4.78
C PRO A 38 19.50 5.38 4.34
N PHE A 39 18.24 5.77 4.18
CA PHE A 39 17.21 4.94 3.57
C PHE A 39 17.05 5.31 2.10
N HIS A 40 16.71 4.32 1.29
CA HIS A 40 16.41 4.47 -0.13
C HIS A 40 15.01 3.91 -0.40
N ILE A 41 14.36 4.47 -1.41
CA ILE A 41 13.15 3.87 -1.97
C ILE A 41 13.59 2.97 -3.12
N LEU A 42 13.33 1.67 -2.99
CA LEU A 42 13.47 0.72 -4.07
C LEU A 42 12.15 0.54 -4.79
N ARG A 43 12.24 0.29 -6.09
CA ARG A 43 11.13 -0.15 -6.95
C ARG A 43 11.41 -1.56 -7.43
N TYR A 44 10.45 -2.45 -7.21
CA TYR A 44 10.38 -3.75 -7.85
C TYR A 44 9.39 -3.69 -9.03
N ASP A 45 9.90 -3.92 -10.24
CA ASP A 45 9.09 -4.12 -11.43
C ASP A 45 8.71 -5.60 -11.50
N VAL A 46 7.43 -5.90 -11.24
CA VAL A 46 6.94 -7.28 -11.18
C VAL A 46 7.02 -7.96 -12.54
N GLY A 47 6.76 -7.23 -13.62
CA GLY A 47 6.74 -7.78 -14.98
C GLY A 47 8.14 -8.09 -15.51
N ALA A 48 9.10 -7.21 -15.22
CA ALA A 48 10.50 -7.40 -15.57
C ALA A 48 11.26 -8.28 -14.57
N ASN A 49 10.69 -8.50 -13.39
CA ASN A 49 11.34 -9.12 -12.23
C ASN A 49 12.69 -8.48 -11.94
N SER A 50 12.71 -7.16 -11.72
CA SER A 50 13.94 -6.40 -11.52
C SER A 50 13.76 -5.28 -10.49
N PHE A 51 14.85 -4.98 -9.78
CA PHE A 51 14.90 -3.95 -8.76
C PHE A 51 15.63 -2.71 -9.26
N TYR A 52 15.16 -1.55 -8.84
CA TYR A 52 15.73 -0.25 -9.17
C TYR A 52 15.77 0.62 -7.92
N ASP A 53 16.87 1.35 -7.75
CA ASP A 53 16.99 2.36 -6.72
C ASP A 53 16.40 3.68 -7.25
N CYS A 54 15.34 4.17 -6.60
CA CYS A 54 14.72 5.45 -6.93
C CYS A 54 15.48 6.63 -6.29
N GLY A 55 16.35 6.36 -5.31
CA GLY A 55 17.19 7.33 -4.63
C GLY A 55 16.99 7.39 -3.11
N THR A 56 17.91 8.12 -2.49
CA THR A 56 17.97 8.32 -1.04
C THR A 56 16.90 9.29 -0.55
N ILE A 57 16.19 8.93 0.52
CA ILE A 57 15.22 9.79 1.18
C ILE A 57 15.88 10.74 2.19
N ILE A 58 15.20 11.84 2.50
CA ILE A 58 15.53 12.69 3.65
C ILE A 58 15.19 11.95 4.94
N GLY A 59 16.18 11.84 5.84
CA GLY A 59 16.00 11.24 7.16
C GLY A 59 15.99 9.71 7.13
N ALA A 60 15.45 9.12 8.20
CA ALA A 60 15.12 7.71 8.25
C ALA A 60 13.62 7.53 7.93
N ALA A 61 13.23 6.34 7.50
CA ALA A 61 11.82 5.98 7.42
C ALA A 61 11.66 4.47 7.50
N THR A 62 10.58 4.03 8.13
CA THR A 62 10.10 2.65 8.03
C THR A 62 8.63 2.61 7.68
N ASN A 63 8.06 3.73 7.24
CA ASN A 63 6.72 3.79 6.67
C ASN A 63 6.74 4.37 5.27
N LEU A 64 5.93 3.82 4.38
CA LEU A 64 5.85 4.19 2.97
C LEU A 64 4.43 4.00 2.45
N ALA A 65 3.87 5.05 1.87
CA ALA A 65 2.64 4.94 1.10
C ALA A 65 2.75 5.72 -0.21
N MET A 66 1.96 5.32 -1.21
CA MET A 66 1.92 5.98 -2.52
C MET A 66 0.48 6.29 -2.92
N ASN A 67 0.25 7.49 -3.43
CA ASN A 67 -1.04 7.88 -4.00
C ASN A 67 -1.12 7.61 -5.53
N ALA A 68 -2.29 7.81 -6.12
CA ALA A 68 -2.52 7.57 -7.56
C ALA A 68 -1.70 8.48 -8.50
N ASN A 69 -1.12 9.56 -7.97
CA ASN A 69 -0.28 10.51 -8.70
C ASN A 69 1.22 10.20 -8.60
N ARG A 70 1.60 9.00 -8.10
CA ARG A 70 3.00 8.59 -7.87
C ARG A 70 3.74 9.51 -6.90
N ARG A 71 3.00 10.13 -5.97
CA ARG A 71 3.59 10.82 -4.82
C ARG A 71 3.71 9.84 -3.67
N LEU A 72 4.90 9.79 -3.11
CA LEU A 72 5.30 8.97 -1.98
C LEU A 72 5.16 9.78 -0.70
N TYR A 73 4.71 9.12 0.35
CA TYR A 73 4.65 9.61 1.72
C TYR A 73 5.44 8.68 2.60
N TYR A 74 6.32 9.22 3.43
CA TYR A 74 7.18 8.42 4.30
C TYR A 74 7.49 9.15 5.59
N MET A 75 7.79 8.36 6.63
CA MET A 75 8.00 8.87 7.98
C MET A 75 8.89 7.91 8.77
N TYR A 76 9.60 8.46 9.75
CA TYR A 76 10.25 7.67 10.79
C TYR A 76 9.33 7.56 12.00
N PRO A 77 8.86 6.35 12.36
CA PRO A 77 7.79 6.25 13.35
C PRO A 77 8.27 6.33 14.80
N PHE A 78 9.58 6.18 15.01
CA PHE A 78 10.19 6.19 16.33
C PHE A 78 10.66 7.58 16.78
N ASP A 79 10.51 8.61 15.94
CA ASP A 79 10.61 9.98 16.42
C ASP A 79 9.25 10.46 16.92
N PHE A 80 9.20 11.00 18.13
CA PHE A 80 7.95 11.55 18.69
C PHE A 80 7.47 12.81 17.95
N SER A 81 8.16 13.23 16.90
CA SER A 81 7.76 14.36 16.05
C SER A 81 6.82 13.94 14.93
N HIS A 82 6.80 12.67 14.50
CA HIS A 82 5.91 12.15 13.46
C HIS A 82 5.90 13.05 12.20
N VAL A 83 7.10 13.40 11.73
CA VAL A 83 7.27 14.25 10.54
C VAL A 83 6.95 13.44 9.30
N LEU A 84 5.84 13.78 8.65
CA LEU A 84 5.45 13.18 7.38
C LEU A 84 6.17 13.92 6.25
N TYR A 85 7.01 13.20 5.52
CA TYR A 85 7.63 13.68 4.31
C TYR A 85 6.81 13.27 3.08
N ARG A 86 6.97 14.05 2.02
CA ARG A 86 6.49 13.69 0.67
C ARG A 86 7.58 13.83 -0.37
N ALA A 87 7.48 13.03 -1.41
CA ALA A 87 8.32 13.13 -2.61
C ALA A 87 7.55 12.69 -3.86
N ASP A 88 7.98 13.14 -5.03
CA ASP A 88 7.43 12.70 -6.31
C ASP A 88 8.42 11.75 -7.01
N LEU A 89 7.90 10.93 -7.92
CA LEU A 89 8.72 10.21 -8.91
C LEU A 89 8.69 10.94 -10.25
N ASP A 90 9.86 11.17 -10.84
CA ASP A 90 9.95 11.68 -12.21
C ASP A 90 9.62 10.59 -13.25
N ALA A 91 9.65 10.94 -14.54
CA ALA A 91 9.36 9.99 -15.62
C ALA A 91 10.38 8.85 -15.74
N GLY A 92 11.55 8.97 -15.11
CA GLY A 92 12.56 7.93 -14.98
C GLY A 92 12.47 7.15 -13.68
N ASN A 93 11.43 7.38 -12.86
CA ASN A 93 11.24 6.79 -11.54
C ASN A 93 12.32 7.18 -10.51
N ASN A 94 12.93 8.35 -10.67
CA ASN A 94 13.83 8.91 -9.67
C ASN A 94 13.08 9.81 -8.69
N LEU A 95 13.52 9.80 -7.45
CA LEU A 95 12.97 10.59 -6.36
C LEU A 95 13.30 12.08 -6.55
N VAL A 96 12.26 12.92 -6.59
CA VAL A 96 12.37 14.36 -6.76
C VAL A 96 11.44 15.10 -5.78
N ASN A 97 11.64 16.42 -5.64
CA ASN A 97 10.76 17.31 -4.86
C ASN A 97 10.50 16.89 -3.39
N GLN A 98 11.48 16.26 -2.76
CA GLN A 98 11.39 15.84 -1.36
C GLN A 98 11.19 17.05 -0.43
N GLN A 99 10.21 16.98 0.46
CA GLN A 99 9.89 18.05 1.41
C GLN A 99 9.03 17.52 2.56
N VAL A 100 8.89 18.32 3.62
CA VAL A 100 7.92 18.05 4.69
C VAL A 100 6.51 18.29 4.14
N GLU A 101 5.62 17.31 4.29
CA GLU A 101 4.17 17.47 4.08
C GLU A 101 3.57 18.16 5.31
N THR A 102 3.77 17.55 6.49
CA THR A 102 3.24 18.04 7.76
C THR A 102 3.95 17.35 8.94
N THR A 103 3.62 17.76 10.15
CA THR A 103 3.99 17.09 11.40
C THR A 103 2.70 16.57 12.01
N LEU A 104 2.52 15.26 12.02
CA LEU A 104 1.29 14.67 12.54
C LEU A 104 1.31 14.75 14.06
N THR A 105 0.16 15.04 14.65
CA THR A 105 -0.01 14.99 16.11
C THR A 105 -1.03 13.92 16.48
N PRO A 106 -0.78 12.64 16.14
CA PRO A 106 -1.68 11.59 16.57
C PRO A 106 -1.55 11.38 18.07
N GLY A 107 -2.59 10.84 18.70
CA GLY A 107 -2.49 10.28 20.06
C GLY A 107 -1.62 9.01 20.13
N LEU A 108 -0.70 8.83 19.18
CA LEU A 108 0.10 7.63 18.97
C LEU A 108 1.54 7.88 19.40
N SER A 109 2.08 6.91 20.15
CA SER A 109 3.49 6.87 20.52
C SER A 109 4.37 6.48 19.32
N ILE A 110 3.97 5.47 18.55
CA ILE A 110 4.68 4.95 17.38
C ILE A 110 3.63 4.59 16.33
N ILE A 111 3.89 4.95 15.08
CA ILE A 111 2.97 4.78 13.94
C ILE A 111 3.62 3.85 12.93
N ASP A 112 3.30 2.56 12.91
CA ASP A 112 4.12 1.56 12.24
C ASP A 112 3.56 1.04 10.92
N GLY A 113 2.38 1.48 10.49
CA GLY A 113 1.83 1.10 9.18
C GLY A 113 1.15 2.24 8.45
N PHE A 114 1.34 2.32 7.13
CA PHE A 114 0.81 3.39 6.28
C PHE A 114 0.16 2.87 4.99
N THR A 115 -0.96 3.47 4.62
CA THR A 115 -1.47 3.28 3.26
C THR A 115 -2.26 4.47 2.78
N ILE A 116 -2.25 4.73 1.47
CA ILE A 116 -3.19 5.68 0.87
C ILE A 116 -4.44 4.91 0.49
N GLY A 117 -5.60 5.39 0.91
CA GLY A 117 -6.89 4.79 0.54
C GLY A 117 -7.34 5.16 -0.87
N PRO A 118 -8.40 4.50 -1.37
CA PRO A 118 -9.04 4.88 -2.63
C PRO A 118 -9.52 6.34 -2.66
N ASP A 119 -9.83 6.90 -1.49
CA ASP A 119 -10.22 8.30 -1.28
C ASP A 119 -9.04 9.28 -1.24
N GLN A 120 -7.81 8.78 -1.47
CA GLN A 120 -6.55 9.52 -1.48
C GLN A 120 -6.13 10.10 -0.12
N ASN A 121 -6.72 9.63 0.98
CA ASN A 121 -6.27 9.96 2.33
C ASN A 121 -5.27 8.94 2.86
N LEU A 122 -4.46 9.35 3.84
CA LEU A 122 -3.47 8.48 4.49
C LEU A 122 -4.11 7.79 5.69
N TYR A 123 -4.01 6.48 5.74
CA TYR A 123 -4.45 5.63 6.83
C TYR A 123 -3.25 5.08 7.57
N MET A 124 -3.38 4.97 8.89
CA MET A 124 -2.26 4.58 9.72
C MET A 124 -2.68 3.80 10.96
N THR A 125 -1.75 2.98 11.45
CA THR A 125 -1.86 2.24 12.70
C THR A 125 -0.50 2.17 13.40
N GLY A 126 -0.36 1.51 14.55
CA GLY A 126 0.94 1.44 15.21
C GLY A 126 1.01 0.60 16.50
N TYR A 127 2.22 0.56 17.07
CA TYR A 127 2.54 -0.35 18.18
C TYR A 127 1.73 -0.11 19.46
N GLY A 128 1.09 -1.17 19.96
CA GLY A 128 0.31 -1.12 21.20
C GLY A 128 -1.04 -0.44 21.03
N HIS A 129 -1.42 -0.12 19.79
CA HIS A 129 -2.68 0.53 19.47
C HIS A 129 -3.65 -0.46 18.82
N SER A 130 -4.91 -0.11 18.92
CA SER A 130 -6.05 -0.87 18.44
C SER A 130 -6.88 -0.04 17.47
N GLU A 131 -6.29 1.03 16.95
CA GLU A 131 -6.98 2.03 16.16
C GLU A 131 -6.42 2.12 14.75
N ILE A 132 -7.31 2.42 13.82
CA ILE A 132 -6.96 2.94 12.50
C ILE A 132 -7.27 4.43 12.49
N TYR A 133 -6.27 5.23 12.15
CA TYR A 133 -6.40 6.67 12.02
C TYR A 133 -6.35 7.07 10.55
N ARG A 134 -6.96 8.22 10.25
CA ARG A 134 -6.92 8.86 8.94
C ARG A 134 -6.38 10.28 9.04
N TYR A 135 -5.50 10.60 8.11
CA TYR A 135 -5.04 11.95 7.82
C TYR A 135 -5.55 12.39 6.45
N ILE A 136 -6.19 13.56 6.40
CA ILE A 136 -6.62 14.17 5.13
C ILE A 136 -5.44 14.87 4.49
N VAL A 137 -4.86 14.24 3.47
CA VAL A 137 -3.68 14.71 2.76
C VAL A 137 -3.95 16.07 2.11
N GLY A 138 -3.01 17.01 2.24
CA GLY A 138 -3.14 18.35 1.67
C GLY A 138 -4.17 19.26 2.35
N SER A 139 -4.82 18.81 3.43
CA SER A 139 -5.77 19.64 4.20
C SER A 139 -5.12 20.85 4.90
N GLY A 140 -3.78 20.82 5.06
CA GLY A 140 -3.04 21.78 5.89
C GLY A 140 -3.26 21.61 7.39
N ASN A 141 -4.04 20.61 7.79
CA ASN A 141 -4.23 20.24 9.19
C ASN A 141 -3.10 19.29 9.64
N THR A 142 -2.83 19.23 10.94
CA THR A 142 -1.91 18.29 11.59
C THR A 142 -2.65 17.16 12.32
N PHE A 143 -3.96 17.31 12.52
CA PHE A 143 -4.80 16.34 13.23
C PHE A 143 -5.12 15.12 12.36
N VAL A 144 -5.16 13.98 13.02
CA VAL A 144 -5.70 12.72 12.49
C VAL A 144 -7.03 12.41 13.16
N THR A 145 -7.89 11.66 12.48
CA THR A 145 -9.18 11.19 13.00
C THR A 145 -9.11 9.69 13.23
N THR A 146 -9.61 9.20 14.36
CA THR A 146 -9.82 7.76 14.57
C THR A 146 -11.04 7.31 13.78
N GLU A 147 -10.84 6.38 12.85
CA GLU A 147 -11.91 5.83 12.01
C GLU A 147 -12.38 4.48 12.54
N VAL A 148 -11.47 3.67 13.10
CA VAL A 148 -11.85 2.37 13.67
C VAL A 148 -11.12 2.15 14.98
N THR A 149 -11.83 1.58 15.96
CA THR A 149 -11.27 1.03 17.20
C THR A 149 -11.59 -0.46 17.28
N LEU A 150 -10.55 -1.29 17.43
CA LEU A 150 -10.64 -2.73 17.65
C LEU A 150 -11.27 -3.02 19.01
N LEU A 151 -12.30 -3.85 19.01
CA LEU A 151 -12.96 -4.31 20.23
C LEU A 151 -12.11 -5.36 20.94
N GLY A 152 -11.79 -5.09 22.21
CA GLY A 152 -11.11 -6.04 23.09
C GLY A 152 -9.59 -6.17 22.85
N GLY A 153 -9.04 -5.45 21.87
CA GLY A 153 -7.60 -5.40 21.61
C GLY A 153 -6.84 -4.38 22.46
N GLY A 154 -5.53 -4.30 22.22
CA GLY A 154 -4.62 -3.29 22.74
C GLY A 154 -4.11 -3.56 24.16
N ALA A 155 -3.41 -2.57 24.72
CA ALA A 155 -2.85 -2.65 26.05
C ALA A 155 -3.94 -2.83 27.12
N GLY A 156 -4.07 -4.06 27.65
CA GLY A 156 -5.05 -4.44 28.67
C GLY A 156 -6.25 -5.25 28.15
N GLY A 157 -6.29 -5.55 26.84
CA GLY A 157 -7.28 -6.41 26.20
C GLY A 157 -6.85 -7.88 26.11
N ASP A 158 -7.29 -8.57 25.05
CA ASP A 158 -6.93 -9.96 24.72
C ASP A 158 -5.56 -10.09 24.00
N GLY A 159 -4.84 -8.97 23.89
CA GLY A 159 -3.54 -8.86 23.24
C GLY A 159 -3.60 -8.70 21.72
N SER A 160 -4.79 -8.62 21.11
CA SER A 160 -4.89 -8.33 19.67
C SER A 160 -4.59 -6.86 19.35
N GLU A 161 -3.93 -6.60 18.21
CA GLU A 161 -3.50 -5.25 17.81
C GLU A 161 -3.52 -5.12 16.28
N TYR A 162 -4.01 -3.98 15.76
CA TYR A 162 -3.66 -3.51 14.42
C TYR A 162 -2.28 -2.86 14.55
N ARG A 163 -1.23 -3.51 14.05
CA ARG A 163 0.14 -3.25 14.54
C ARG A 163 1.03 -2.57 13.51
N SER A 164 1.23 -3.24 12.38
CA SER A 164 2.23 -2.92 11.35
C SER A 164 1.53 -2.38 10.11
N ASP A 165 2.08 -2.64 8.92
CA ASP A 165 1.58 -2.12 7.66
C ASP A 165 0.15 -2.53 7.25
N LEU A 166 -0.38 -1.74 6.31
CA LEU A 166 -1.74 -1.68 5.81
C LEU A 166 -1.76 -1.64 4.27
N ALA A 167 -2.73 -2.29 3.66
CA ALA A 167 -3.05 -2.09 2.25
C ALA A 167 -4.53 -2.30 1.96
N PHE A 168 -5.08 -1.52 1.05
CA PHE A 168 -6.41 -1.79 0.52
C PHE A 168 -6.36 -2.92 -0.50
N ASP A 169 -7.13 -3.97 -0.24
CA ASP A 169 -7.33 -5.04 -1.20
C ASP A 169 -8.20 -4.56 -2.38
N PRO A 170 -7.67 -4.51 -3.61
CA PRO A 170 -8.39 -3.98 -4.76
C PRO A 170 -9.59 -4.86 -5.17
N LEU A 171 -9.62 -6.14 -4.77
CA LEU A 171 -10.68 -7.06 -5.17
C LEU A 171 -11.92 -6.97 -4.28
N THR A 172 -11.72 -6.75 -2.97
CA THR A 172 -12.82 -6.73 -1.99
C THR A 172 -13.10 -5.33 -1.42
N GLY A 173 -12.16 -4.39 -1.55
CA GLY A 173 -12.24 -3.06 -0.95
C GLY A 173 -12.01 -3.04 0.56
N TYR A 174 -11.54 -4.13 1.16
CA TYR A 174 -11.16 -4.17 2.57
C TYR A 174 -9.79 -3.50 2.78
N LEU A 175 -9.64 -2.81 3.91
CA LEU A 175 -8.33 -2.52 4.46
C LEU A 175 -7.81 -3.82 5.09
N VAL A 176 -6.64 -4.26 4.69
CA VAL A 176 -5.94 -5.43 5.21
C VAL A 176 -4.66 -4.95 5.86
N GLY A 177 -4.22 -5.58 6.94
CA GLY A 177 -2.95 -5.25 7.55
C GLY A 177 -2.36 -6.39 8.36
N ILE A 178 -1.10 -6.24 8.76
CA ILE A 178 -0.45 -7.15 9.70
C ILE A 178 -0.79 -6.72 11.12
N GLY A 179 -1.29 -7.66 11.90
CA GLY A 179 -1.60 -7.43 13.30
C GLY A 179 -1.24 -8.62 14.18
N ILE A 180 -1.42 -8.43 15.48
CA ILE A 180 -1.30 -9.50 16.47
C ILE A 180 -2.69 -10.11 16.65
N ALA A 181 -2.81 -11.41 16.40
CA ALA A 181 -4.05 -12.13 16.58
C ALA A 181 -4.47 -12.20 18.07
N PRO A 182 -5.78 -12.36 18.36
CA PRO A 182 -6.27 -12.65 19.70
C PRO A 182 -5.45 -13.74 20.42
N GLY A 183 -5.06 -13.46 21.66
CA GLY A 183 -4.09 -14.26 22.42
C GLY A 183 -2.65 -13.72 22.37
N GLY A 184 -2.38 -12.67 21.60
CA GLY A 184 -1.24 -11.77 21.83
C GLY A 184 0.14 -12.24 21.34
N VAL A 185 0.23 -13.31 20.53
CA VAL A 185 1.53 -13.90 20.16
C VAL A 185 1.77 -13.92 18.65
N ARG A 186 0.76 -14.31 17.86
CA ARG A 186 0.94 -14.66 16.45
C ARG A 186 0.70 -13.45 15.57
N ARG A 187 1.56 -13.25 14.57
CA ARG A 187 1.31 -12.25 13.53
C ARG A 187 0.57 -12.88 12.36
N THR A 188 -0.48 -12.22 11.90
CA THR A 188 -1.31 -12.66 10.77
C THR A 188 -1.99 -11.45 10.15
N LEU A 189 -2.75 -11.69 9.08
CA LEU A 189 -3.52 -10.65 8.42
C LEU A 189 -4.90 -10.50 9.04
N PHE A 190 -5.26 -9.25 9.35
CA PHE A 190 -6.63 -8.85 9.67
C PHE A 190 -7.27 -8.17 8.46
N GLN A 191 -8.58 -7.96 8.53
CA GLN A 191 -9.30 -7.14 7.56
C GLN A 191 -10.33 -6.24 8.24
N ILE A 192 -10.59 -5.08 7.64
CA ILE A 192 -11.65 -4.15 8.03
C ILE A 192 -12.37 -3.68 6.75
N PRO A 193 -13.71 -3.68 6.71
CA PRO A 193 -14.44 -3.17 5.56
C PRO A 193 -14.03 -1.72 5.27
N GLY A 194 -13.55 -1.44 4.05
CA GLY A 194 -13.00 -0.12 3.73
C GLY A 194 -14.03 1.01 3.84
N ASN A 195 -15.32 0.71 3.65
CA ASN A 195 -16.39 1.68 3.85
C ASN A 195 -16.56 2.11 5.32
N LEU A 196 -16.11 1.32 6.30
CA LEU A 196 -16.06 1.75 7.70
C LEU A 196 -14.87 2.69 7.90
N VAL A 197 -13.68 2.30 7.45
CA VAL A 197 -12.47 3.13 7.61
C VAL A 197 -12.58 4.48 6.88
N MET A 198 -13.40 4.59 5.84
CA MET A 198 -13.56 5.82 5.05
C MET A 198 -14.76 6.69 5.44
N ASN A 199 -15.58 6.30 6.44
CA ASN A 199 -16.85 7.00 6.70
C ASN A 199 -16.75 8.25 7.59
N GLY A 200 -15.60 8.50 8.22
CA GLY A 200 -15.40 9.65 9.12
C GLY A 200 -15.98 9.45 10.53
N VAL A 201 -16.29 8.22 10.92
CA VAL A 201 -16.89 7.86 12.22
C VAL A 201 -15.95 6.89 12.91
N ASN A 202 -15.72 7.05 14.22
CA ASN A 202 -15.00 6.05 14.99
C ASN A 202 -15.87 4.80 15.24
N ASP A 203 -15.78 3.83 14.34
CA ASP A 203 -16.50 2.57 14.43
C ASP A 203 -15.77 1.56 15.33
N TYR A 204 -16.52 0.88 16.19
CA TYR A 204 -15.99 -0.19 17.02
C TYR A 204 -16.12 -1.53 16.28
N TYR A 205 -14.99 -2.13 15.89
CA TYR A 205 -14.96 -3.31 15.03
C TYR A 205 -14.30 -4.50 15.74
N PRO A 206 -14.89 -5.71 15.70
CA PRO A 206 -14.23 -6.90 16.23
C PRO A 206 -13.07 -7.32 15.34
N TRP A 207 -12.11 -8.07 15.91
CA TRP A 207 -11.06 -8.69 15.11
C TRP A 207 -11.66 -9.62 14.05
N GLU A 208 -11.26 -9.45 12.80
CA GLU A 208 -11.59 -10.35 11.71
C GLU A 208 -10.33 -10.69 10.92
N TYR A 209 -10.09 -11.98 10.70
CA TYR A 209 -8.97 -12.44 9.89
C TYR A 209 -9.21 -12.14 8.41
N PHE A 210 -8.14 -11.96 7.65
CA PHE A 210 -8.24 -11.78 6.21
C PHE A 210 -8.89 -12.99 5.52
N GLY A 211 -9.97 -12.74 4.75
CA GLY A 211 -10.83 -13.79 4.19
C GLY A 211 -11.89 -14.33 5.18
N GLY A 212 -12.03 -13.71 6.35
CA GLY A 212 -13.00 -14.04 7.40
C GLY A 212 -12.50 -15.07 8.43
N ASN A 213 -13.27 -15.28 9.50
CA ASN A 213 -12.84 -16.12 10.64
C ASN A 213 -12.78 -17.64 10.37
N SER A 214 -13.18 -18.08 9.17
CA SER A 214 -12.98 -19.46 8.70
C SER A 214 -11.79 -19.59 7.74
N SER A 215 -11.08 -18.50 7.50
CA SER A 215 -9.93 -18.43 6.61
C SER A 215 -8.72 -19.17 7.16
N PRO A 216 -7.81 -19.68 6.32
CA PRO A 216 -6.51 -20.20 6.75
C PRO A 216 -5.67 -19.19 7.55
N TRP A 217 -5.86 -17.90 7.33
CA TRP A 217 -5.22 -16.83 8.12
C TRP A 217 -5.63 -16.83 9.61
N ALA A 218 -6.78 -17.45 9.93
CA ALA A 218 -7.27 -17.63 11.29
C ALA A 218 -6.66 -18.85 12.01
N SER A 219 -5.93 -19.71 11.29
CA SER A 219 -5.38 -20.95 11.84
C SER A 219 -4.52 -20.68 13.07
N PRO A 220 -4.72 -21.36 14.21
CA PRO A 220 -3.96 -21.13 15.45
C PRO A 220 -2.47 -21.48 15.34
N THR A 221 -2.08 -22.24 14.31
CA THR A 221 -0.67 -22.62 14.06
C THR A 221 -0.02 -21.77 12.97
N PHE A 222 -0.78 -20.93 12.29
CA PHE A 222 -0.24 -19.99 11.32
C PHE A 222 0.32 -18.77 12.04
N ASP A 223 1.53 -18.38 11.65
CA ASP A 223 2.24 -17.23 12.16
C ASP A 223 3.21 -16.73 11.09
N LEU A 224 3.07 -15.46 10.70
CA LEU A 224 3.96 -14.80 9.75
C LEU A 224 5.40 -14.67 10.30
N GLY A 225 5.54 -14.75 11.62
CA GLY A 225 6.78 -14.58 12.35
C GLY A 225 6.63 -13.54 13.45
N ASN A 226 7.46 -13.65 14.48
CA ASN A 226 7.49 -12.70 15.59
C ASN A 226 8.83 -12.83 16.34
N PRO A 227 9.15 -11.94 17.30
CA PRO A 227 10.42 -12.02 18.01
C PRO A 227 10.67 -13.34 18.77
N ALA A 228 9.61 -14.04 19.20
CA ALA A 228 9.69 -15.37 19.81
C ALA A 228 9.69 -16.51 18.77
N ASN A 229 9.36 -16.22 17.51
CA ASN A 229 9.41 -17.14 16.37
C ASN A 229 10.13 -16.48 15.17
N PRO A 230 11.45 -16.22 15.28
CA PRO A 230 12.21 -15.56 14.21
C PRO A 230 12.36 -16.43 12.95
N GLY A 231 12.04 -17.73 13.05
CA GLY A 231 12.01 -18.67 11.94
C GLY A 231 10.71 -18.61 11.11
N GLY A 232 9.75 -17.77 11.49
CA GLY A 232 8.54 -17.52 10.68
C GLY A 232 8.88 -17.03 9.27
N PRO A 233 7.95 -17.16 8.30
CA PRO A 233 8.22 -16.90 6.89
C PRO A 233 8.70 -15.48 6.60
N LEU A 234 8.30 -14.47 7.38
CA LEU A 234 8.72 -13.08 7.22
C LEU A 234 9.75 -12.63 8.27
N GLY A 235 10.32 -13.58 9.03
CA GLY A 235 11.33 -13.26 10.05
C GLY A 235 10.74 -12.79 11.38
N PRO A 236 11.54 -12.15 12.26
CA PRO A 236 11.09 -11.74 13.58
C PRO A 236 10.11 -10.56 13.55
N ASN A 237 10.13 -9.76 12.48
CA ASN A 237 9.30 -8.58 12.33
C ASN A 237 8.66 -8.53 10.94
N PRO A 238 7.55 -9.27 10.72
CA PRO A 238 6.66 -9.03 9.60
C PRO A 238 6.15 -7.59 9.64
N ASP A 239 6.21 -6.90 8.50
CA ASP A 239 5.84 -5.49 8.41
C ASP A 239 5.02 -5.20 7.13
N GLY A 240 5.70 -5.01 5.99
CA GLY A 240 5.07 -4.53 4.76
C GLY A 240 3.99 -5.45 4.16
N VAL A 241 2.93 -4.83 3.65
CA VAL A 241 1.79 -5.45 2.96
C VAL A 241 1.48 -4.68 1.68
N ALA A 242 1.42 -5.37 0.54
CA ALA A 242 1.01 -4.73 -0.70
C ALA A 242 0.15 -5.67 -1.56
N PHE A 243 -0.77 -5.08 -2.32
CA PHE A 243 -1.54 -5.79 -3.34
C PHE A 243 -1.24 -5.25 -4.72
N ASP A 244 -1.05 -6.14 -5.69
CA ASP A 244 -1.18 -5.77 -7.09
C ASP A 244 -2.60 -5.25 -7.34
N PHE A 245 -2.72 -3.96 -7.67
CA PHE A 245 -4.00 -3.29 -7.89
C PHE A 245 -4.84 -3.93 -9.02
N THR A 246 -4.19 -4.59 -9.99
CA THR A 246 -4.87 -5.19 -11.14
C THR A 246 -5.31 -6.61 -10.87
N THR A 247 -4.44 -7.41 -10.24
CA THR A 247 -4.68 -8.86 -10.07
C THR A 247 -5.11 -9.25 -8.66
N GLY A 248 -4.86 -8.39 -7.67
CA GLY A 248 -5.03 -8.69 -6.24
C GLY A 248 -3.98 -9.63 -5.68
N ALA A 249 -2.85 -9.84 -6.38
CA ALA A 249 -1.72 -10.62 -5.86
C ALA A 249 -1.17 -9.99 -4.58
N LEU A 250 -0.95 -10.80 -3.55
CA LEU A 250 -0.54 -10.35 -2.22
C LEU A 250 0.97 -10.48 -2.05
N TYR A 251 1.61 -9.38 -1.69
CA TYR A 251 3.02 -9.30 -1.37
C TYR A 251 3.19 -8.93 0.10
N LEU A 252 4.12 -9.60 0.77
CA LEU A 252 4.45 -9.35 2.16
C LEU A 252 5.97 -9.25 2.33
N SER A 253 6.41 -8.55 3.38
CA SER A 253 7.81 -8.49 3.79
C SER A 253 7.95 -8.44 5.32
N GLY A 254 9.17 -8.61 5.80
CA GLY A 254 9.58 -8.18 7.13
C GLY A 254 10.59 -7.03 7.08
N ASP A 255 10.98 -6.51 8.24
CA ASP A 255 11.89 -5.36 8.42
C ASP A 255 13.20 -5.49 7.63
N GLY A 256 13.19 -5.03 6.38
CA GLY A 256 14.34 -5.12 5.47
C GLY A 256 14.69 -6.55 5.04
N GLU A 257 13.76 -7.49 5.08
CA GLU A 257 13.96 -8.86 4.60
C GLU A 257 12.69 -9.50 4.02
N ARG A 258 12.88 -10.53 3.21
CA ARG A 258 11.91 -11.53 2.77
C ARG A 258 10.69 -10.97 2.05
N LEU A 259 10.91 -10.03 1.14
CA LEU A 259 9.90 -9.70 0.14
C LEU A 259 9.41 -10.98 -0.54
N SER A 260 8.09 -11.20 -0.52
CA SER A 260 7.52 -12.49 -0.89
C SER A 260 6.13 -12.34 -1.50
N LEU A 261 5.78 -13.27 -2.38
CA LEU A 261 4.46 -13.39 -2.99
C LEU A 261 3.70 -14.55 -2.32
N TRP A 262 2.41 -14.33 -2.08
CA TRP A 262 1.56 -15.22 -1.29
C TRP A 262 0.28 -15.63 -2.01
N ASP A 263 -0.13 -16.88 -1.77
CA ASP A 263 -1.49 -17.30 -2.02
C ASP A 263 -2.37 -16.77 -0.88
N ARG A 264 -3.07 -15.69 -1.20
CA ARG A 264 -3.96 -14.99 -0.28
C ARG A 264 -5.16 -15.81 0.21
N TYR A 265 -5.57 -16.86 -0.50
CA TYR A 265 -6.72 -17.68 -0.09
C TYR A 265 -6.30 -18.83 0.82
N ASN A 266 -5.10 -19.37 0.59
CA ASN A 266 -4.59 -20.51 1.34
C ASN A 266 -3.63 -20.14 2.47
N ALA A 267 -3.25 -18.86 2.59
CA ALA A 267 -2.23 -18.38 3.53
C ALA A 267 -0.90 -19.13 3.38
N THR A 268 -0.48 -19.35 2.12
CA THR A 268 0.76 -20.07 1.81
C THR A 268 1.71 -19.21 1.00
N LEU A 269 2.98 -19.21 1.39
CA LEU A 269 4.07 -18.60 0.63
C LEU A 269 4.20 -19.27 -0.75
N ILE A 270 4.20 -18.48 -1.82
CA ILE A 270 4.45 -18.96 -3.19
C ILE A 270 5.95 -18.90 -3.46
N ASN A 271 6.58 -17.74 -3.28
CA ASN A 271 8.01 -17.55 -3.47
C ASN A 271 8.53 -16.34 -2.70
N TYR A 272 9.80 -16.42 -2.30
CA TYR A 272 10.60 -15.24 -1.98
C TYR A 272 11.04 -14.55 -3.28
N ILE A 273 11.09 -13.23 -3.24
CA ILE A 273 11.45 -12.36 -4.36
C ILE A 273 12.84 -11.81 -4.07
N ASN A 274 13.84 -12.46 -4.66
CA ASN A 274 15.24 -12.05 -4.54
C ASN A 274 15.63 -11.15 -5.70
N ASP A 275 16.62 -10.29 -5.47
CA ASP A 275 17.28 -9.53 -6.53
C ASP A 275 17.92 -10.52 -7.51
N PRO A 276 17.49 -10.56 -8.79
CA PRO A 276 18.02 -11.52 -9.75
C PRO A 276 19.50 -11.32 -10.05
N SER A 277 20.05 -10.12 -9.83
CA SER A 277 21.44 -9.81 -10.14
C SER A 277 22.41 -10.42 -9.12
N SER A 278 22.00 -10.47 -7.84
CA SER A 278 22.78 -11.03 -6.73
C SER A 278 22.31 -12.42 -6.30
N GLY A 279 21.05 -12.78 -6.59
CA GLY A 279 20.36 -13.94 -6.05
C GLY A 279 20.00 -13.82 -4.56
N ALA A 280 20.32 -12.69 -3.94
CA ALA A 280 20.10 -12.40 -2.53
C ALA A 280 18.81 -11.61 -2.31
N ASP A 281 18.43 -11.48 -1.05
CA ASP A 281 17.36 -10.58 -0.64
C ASP A 281 17.65 -9.14 -1.09
N ALA A 282 16.67 -8.46 -1.67
CA ALA A 282 16.81 -7.08 -2.10
C ALA A 282 16.87 -6.09 -0.91
N LEU A 283 16.58 -6.57 0.30
CA LEU A 283 16.44 -5.80 1.54
C LEU A 283 15.36 -4.70 1.46
N MET A 284 14.45 -4.87 0.51
CA MET A 284 13.23 -4.10 0.34
C MET A 284 12.19 -4.76 1.25
N GLY A 285 11.79 -4.11 2.34
CA GLY A 285 10.81 -4.76 3.22
C GLY A 285 10.40 -4.04 4.48
N TRP A 286 11.10 -2.95 4.85
CA TRP A 286 10.71 -2.12 5.99
C TRP A 286 9.30 -1.55 5.84
N ASP A 287 8.87 -1.27 4.61
CA ASP A 287 7.45 -1.06 4.31
C ASP A 287 7.22 -1.32 2.81
N LEU A 288 5.98 -1.57 2.40
CA LEU A 288 5.60 -1.75 1.00
C LEU A 288 4.48 -0.79 0.60
N ALA A 289 4.68 -0.08 -0.52
CA ALA A 289 3.65 0.69 -1.16
C ALA A 289 3.38 0.17 -2.57
N PHE A 290 2.11 0.13 -2.97
CA PHE A 290 1.74 -0.22 -4.35
C PHE A 290 1.31 1.00 -5.15
N GLN A 291 1.63 1.01 -6.44
CA GLN A 291 1.11 2.03 -7.35
C GLN A 291 -0.40 1.86 -7.57
N GLN A 292 -1.20 2.80 -7.07
CA GLN A 292 -2.64 2.81 -7.35
C GLN A 292 -2.91 3.12 -8.83
N ALA A 293 -4.00 2.57 -9.38
CA ALA A 293 -4.42 2.94 -10.72
C ALA A 293 -4.67 4.45 -10.82
N ALA A 294 -4.16 5.08 -11.87
CA ALA A 294 -4.43 6.48 -12.15
C ALA A 294 -5.95 6.67 -12.28
N ILE A 295 -6.54 7.45 -11.38
CA ILE A 295 -7.94 7.87 -11.51
C ILE A 295 -7.96 8.88 -12.67
N PRO A 296 -8.65 8.61 -13.80
CA PRO A 296 -8.69 9.56 -14.90
C PRO A 296 -9.30 10.87 -14.40
N GLU A 297 -8.56 11.96 -14.56
CA GLU A 297 -9.04 13.30 -14.21
C GLU A 297 -10.45 13.56 -14.80
N PRO A 298 -11.36 14.23 -14.08
CA PRO A 298 -12.74 14.47 -14.54
C PRO A 298 -12.83 15.11 -15.94
N ALA A 299 -11.82 15.90 -16.31
CA ALA A 299 -11.68 16.49 -17.65
C ALA A 299 -11.50 15.42 -18.75
N THR A 300 -10.73 14.37 -18.49
CA THR A 300 -10.48 13.24 -19.39
C THR A 300 -11.76 12.43 -19.62
N LEU A 301 -12.52 12.18 -18.56
CA LEU A 301 -13.83 11.53 -18.64
C LEU A 301 -14.84 12.39 -19.42
N SER A 302 -14.82 13.71 -19.21
CA SER A 302 -15.68 14.65 -19.93
C SER A 302 -15.36 14.68 -21.42
N LEU A 303 -14.09 14.65 -21.81
CA LEU A 303 -13.64 14.59 -23.20
C LEU A 303 -14.03 13.28 -23.89
N LEU A 304 -13.92 12.14 -23.21
CA LEU A 304 -14.39 10.84 -23.71
C LEU A 304 -15.91 10.83 -23.92
N ALA A 305 -16.67 11.37 -22.97
CA ALA A 305 -18.13 11.48 -23.07
C ALA A 305 -18.56 12.40 -24.22
N LEU A 306 -17.89 13.56 -24.38
CA LEU A 306 -18.17 14.50 -25.47
C LEU A 306 -17.77 13.92 -26.85
N GLY A 307 -16.64 13.22 -26.93
CA GLY A 307 -16.22 12.51 -28.14
C GLY A 307 -17.20 11.42 -28.58
N GLY A 308 -17.69 10.61 -27.63
CA GLY A 308 -18.71 9.58 -27.88
C GLY A 308 -20.05 10.17 -28.35
N LEU A 309 -20.51 11.25 -27.73
CA LEU A 309 -21.74 11.95 -28.11
C LEU A 309 -21.66 12.60 -29.50
N ALA A 310 -20.49 13.15 -29.88
CA ALA A 310 -20.26 13.73 -31.20
C ALA A 310 -20.32 12.67 -32.32
N LEU A 311 -19.81 11.46 -32.05
CA LEU A 311 -19.87 10.33 -32.99
C LEU A 311 -21.30 9.79 -33.14
N LEU A 312 -22.05 9.67 -32.04
CA LEU A 312 -23.46 9.23 -32.06
C LEU A 312 -24.38 10.23 -32.78
N ARG A 313 -24.16 11.54 -32.64
CA ARG A 313 -24.92 12.56 -33.37
C ARG A 313 -24.65 12.58 -34.88
N ARG A 314 -23.46 12.15 -35.32
CA ARG A 314 -23.12 12.06 -36.74
C ARG A 314 -23.75 10.85 -37.43
N GLY A 315 -24.04 9.78 -36.68
CA GLY A 315 -24.72 8.58 -37.19
C GLY A 315 -26.22 8.76 -37.49
N LYS A 316 -26.91 9.68 -36.82
CA LYS A 316 -28.36 9.92 -37.02
C LYS A 316 -28.70 10.88 -38.16
N ARG A 317 -27.71 11.41 -38.89
CA ARG A 317 -27.91 12.36 -40.02
C ARG A 317 -27.53 11.78 -41.38
N ARG A 318 -27.52 10.46 -41.53
CA ARG A 318 -27.37 9.77 -42.81
C ARG A 318 -28.57 8.87 -43.05
#